data_AF-W2HWK1-F1
#
_entry.id   AF-W2HWK1-F1
#
_cell.length_a   1.000
_cell.length_b   1.000
_cell.length_c   1.000
_cell.angle_alpha   90.00
_cell.angle_beta   90.00
_cell.angle_gamma   90.00
#
_symmetry.space_group_name_H-M   'P 1'
#
loop_
_entity.id
_entity.type
_entity.pdbx_description
1 polymer ?
#
loop_
_entity_poly.entity_id
_entity_poly.type
_entity_poly.pdbx_seq_one_letter_code
_entity_poly.pdbx_strand_id
1 'polypeptide(L)'
;MRKLTWKMEKAHAEARLHGAPNPGSACVSCGKPSTGWTLGKSATTCKCCFRALCSSCKIKKKISLVTADLTLSERKVNFCTACLAEASISSAVEIASYQIMENGRKSGIIRSMTSHSSSSSDMTQLSKMSM
;
A
#
# COMPACT_ATOMS: atom_id res chain seq x y z
N MET A 1 -6.21 -1.07 13.25
CA MET A 1 -5.12 -2.00 13.64
C MET A 1 -3.89 -1.71 12.79
N ARG A 2 -2.73 -1.42 13.39
CA ARG A 2 -1.52 -0.99 12.64
C ARG A 2 -0.99 -2.06 11.70
N LYS A 3 -0.98 -3.34 12.09
CA LYS A 3 -0.51 -4.47 11.27
C LYS A 3 -1.25 -4.58 9.93
N LEU A 4 -2.58 -4.47 9.96
CA LEU A 4 -3.40 -4.50 8.75
C LEU A 4 -3.16 -3.28 7.84
N THR A 5 -2.94 -2.12 8.46
CA THR A 5 -2.62 -0.87 7.75
C THR A 5 -1.31 -1.01 6.99
N TRP A 6 -0.25 -1.44 7.67
CA TRP A 6 1.07 -1.64 7.07
C TRP A 6 1.03 -2.63 5.90
N LYS A 7 0.36 -3.77 6.09
CA LYS A 7 0.22 -4.77 5.05
C LYS A 7 -0.48 -4.22 3.80
N MET A 8 -1.54 -3.44 3.99
CA MET A 8 -2.24 -2.75 2.89
C MET A 8 -1.31 -1.74 2.20
N GLU A 9 -0.62 -0.88 2.96
CA GLU A 9 0.30 0.13 2.42
C GLU A 9 1.44 -0.52 1.62
N LYS A 10 2.02 -1.61 2.13
CA LYS A 10 3.05 -2.40 1.45
C LYS A 10 2.54 -2.97 0.12
N ALA A 11 1.40 -3.67 0.13
CA ALA A 11 0.81 -4.22 -1.08
C ALA A 11 0.46 -3.13 -2.11
N HIS A 12 0.00 -1.96 -1.65
CA HIS A 12 -0.27 -0.81 -2.52
C HIS A 12 1.02 -0.19 -3.07
N ALA A 13 2.12 -0.19 -2.32
CA ALA A 13 3.42 0.26 -2.82
C ALA A 13 3.93 -0.66 -3.92
N GLU A 14 3.86 -1.97 -3.72
CA GLU A 14 4.22 -2.98 -4.71
C GLU A 14 3.36 -2.86 -5.97
N ALA A 15 2.04 -2.67 -5.82
CA ALA A 15 1.13 -2.49 -6.94
C ALA A 15 1.36 -1.19 -7.73
N ARG A 16 1.90 -0.13 -7.11
CA ARG A 16 2.30 1.09 -7.84
C ARG A 16 3.53 0.87 -8.71
N LEU A 17 4.42 -0.03 -8.32
CA LEU A 17 5.66 -0.34 -9.04
C LEU A 17 5.42 -1.37 -10.15
N HIS A 18 4.60 -2.38 -9.89
CA HIS A 18 4.44 -3.54 -10.78
C HIS A 18 3.04 -3.68 -11.39
N GLY A 19 2.10 -2.80 -11.03
CA GLY A 19 0.69 -2.92 -11.37
C GLY A 19 -0.08 -3.78 -10.35
N ALA A 20 -1.38 -3.51 -10.23
CA ALA A 20 -2.26 -4.30 -9.37
C ALA A 20 -2.59 -5.65 -10.04
N PRO A 21 -2.56 -6.77 -9.30
CA PRO A 21 -3.01 -8.06 -9.82
C PRO A 21 -4.45 -8.02 -10.33
N ASN A 22 -4.76 -8.83 -11.34
CA ASN A 22 -6.14 -8.99 -11.81
C ASN A 22 -7.02 -9.53 -10.66
N PRO A 23 -8.13 -8.85 -10.31
CA PRO A 23 -9.01 -9.28 -9.22
C PRO A 23 -9.65 -10.65 -9.38
N GLY A 24 -9.79 -11.12 -10.63
CA GLY A 24 -10.57 -12.32 -10.97
C GLY A 24 -12.08 -12.12 -10.83
N SER A 25 -12.84 -13.13 -11.26
CA SER A 25 -14.31 -13.14 -11.21
C SER A 25 -14.87 -13.86 -9.97
N ALA A 26 -14.08 -14.68 -9.30
CA ALA A 26 -14.47 -15.48 -8.14
C ALA A 26 -14.04 -14.82 -6.81
N CYS A 27 -14.89 -14.96 -5.79
CA CYS A 27 -14.58 -14.48 -4.45
C CYS A 27 -13.38 -15.24 -3.87
N VAL A 28 -12.34 -14.52 -3.43
CA VAL A 28 -11.13 -15.12 -2.84
C VAL A 28 -11.41 -15.94 -1.58
N SER A 29 -12.50 -15.64 -0.85
CA SER A 29 -12.80 -16.32 0.41
C SER A 29 -13.66 -17.57 0.26
N CYS A 30 -14.58 -17.61 -0.70
CA CYS A 30 -15.56 -18.72 -0.83
C CYS A 30 -15.61 -19.34 -2.22
N GLY A 31 -14.82 -18.87 -3.18
CA GLY A 31 -14.77 -19.39 -4.55
C GLY A 31 -16.01 -19.10 -5.41
N LYS A 32 -17.13 -18.70 -4.80
CA LYS A 32 -18.37 -18.34 -5.52
C LYS A 32 -18.10 -17.17 -6.46
N PRO A 33 -18.71 -17.14 -7.65
CA PRO A 33 -18.57 -16.01 -8.54
C PRO A 33 -19.03 -14.74 -7.81
N SER A 34 -18.25 -13.68 -7.92
CA SER A 34 -18.59 -12.37 -7.38
C SER A 34 -19.61 -11.71 -8.32
N THR A 35 -20.78 -12.34 -8.45
CA THR A 35 -21.90 -11.88 -9.27
C THR A 35 -22.56 -10.70 -8.58
N GLY A 36 -21.97 -9.53 -8.82
CA GLY A 36 -22.54 -8.24 -8.49
C GLY A 36 -22.35 -7.22 -9.61
N TRP A 37 -21.98 -7.67 -10.83
CA TRP A 37 -21.96 -6.85 -12.05
C TRP A 37 -23.39 -6.49 -12.44
N THR A 38 -24.01 -5.63 -11.64
CA THR A 38 -25.04 -4.73 -12.12
C THR A 38 -24.31 -3.64 -12.88
N LEU A 39 -24.76 -3.40 -14.11
CA LEU A 39 -24.22 -2.41 -15.06
C LEU A 39 -23.80 -1.13 -14.29
N GLY A 40 -22.49 -0.89 -14.16
CA GLY A 40 -21.92 0.31 -13.51
C GLY A 40 -21.29 0.15 -12.12
N LYS A 41 -21.38 -1.01 -11.44
CA LYS A 41 -20.73 -1.22 -10.13
C LYS A 41 -19.45 -2.05 -10.26
N SER A 42 -18.30 -1.46 -9.91
CA SER A 42 -17.03 -2.17 -9.85
C SER A 42 -17.07 -3.27 -8.78
N ALA A 43 -16.43 -4.41 -9.08
CA ALA A 43 -16.34 -5.51 -8.15
C ALA A 43 -15.68 -5.06 -6.84
N THR A 44 -16.25 -5.44 -5.70
CA THR A 44 -15.60 -5.19 -4.40
C THR A 44 -14.34 -6.04 -4.31
N THR A 45 -13.19 -5.44 -4.00
CA THR A 45 -11.91 -6.14 -3.86
C THR A 45 -11.31 -6.00 -2.47
N CYS A 46 -10.49 -6.95 -2.08
CA CYS A 46 -9.66 -6.86 -0.88
C CYS A 46 -8.52 -5.85 -1.10
N LYS A 47 -8.31 -4.89 -0.20
CA LYS A 47 -7.20 -3.91 -0.34
C LYS A 47 -5.81 -4.43 0.03
N CYS A 48 -5.68 -5.69 0.49
CA CYS A 48 -4.37 -6.31 0.70
C CYS A 48 -3.94 -7.19 -0.49
N CYS A 49 -4.86 -7.97 -1.06
CA CYS A 49 -4.50 -8.93 -2.12
C CYS A 49 -5.13 -8.62 -3.48
N PHE A 50 -5.91 -7.54 -3.59
CA PHE A 50 -6.57 -7.06 -4.81
C PHE A 50 -7.62 -8.00 -5.44
N ARG A 51 -7.82 -9.20 -4.89
CA ARG A 51 -8.79 -10.19 -5.36
C ARG A 51 -10.24 -9.83 -5.01
N ALA A 52 -11.18 -10.33 -5.82
CA ALA A 52 -12.60 -10.06 -5.69
C ALA A 52 -13.21 -10.64 -4.39
N LEU A 53 -14.24 -9.96 -3.90
CA LEU A 53 -15.03 -10.31 -2.71
C LEU A 53 -16.51 -10.23 -3.03
N CYS A 54 -17.27 -11.26 -2.65
CA CYS A 54 -18.72 -11.19 -2.66
C CYS A 54 -19.25 -10.32 -1.49
N SER A 55 -20.54 -9.99 -1.54
CA SER A 55 -21.19 -9.16 -0.52
C SER A 55 -21.16 -9.76 0.88
N SER A 56 -21.17 -11.08 1.02
CA SER A 56 -21.16 -11.79 2.31
C SER A 56 -19.76 -12.02 2.88
N CYS A 57 -18.72 -12.12 2.04
CA CYS A 57 -17.35 -12.36 2.50
C CYS A 57 -16.54 -11.07 2.72
N LYS A 58 -17.04 -9.91 2.29
CA LYS A 58 -16.33 -8.64 2.52
C LYS A 58 -16.37 -8.24 3.99
N ILE A 59 -15.20 -7.97 4.57
CA ILE A 59 -15.08 -7.47 5.93
C ILE A 59 -14.63 -6.01 5.87
N LYS A 60 -15.48 -5.11 6.38
CA LYS A 60 -15.15 -3.69 6.49
C LYS A 60 -14.35 -3.44 7.77
N LYS A 61 -13.16 -2.86 7.65
CA LYS A 61 -12.36 -2.39 8.80
C LYS A 61 -12.00 -0.92 8.62
N LYS A 62 -11.97 -0.19 9.73
CA LYS A 62 -11.42 1.17 9.79
C LYS A 62 -9.90 1.07 9.81
N ILE A 63 -9.27 1.82 8.91
CA ILE A 63 -7.83 1.97 8.78
C ILE A 63 -7.47 3.42 9.02
N SER A 64 -6.46 3.66 9.83
CA SER A 64 -5.96 4.98 10.18
C SER A 64 -4.68 5.23 9.39
N LEU A 65 -4.65 6.28 8.57
CA LEU A 65 -3.52 6.67 7.73
C LEU A 65 -3.04 8.04 8.15
N VAL A 66 -1.73 8.24 8.20
CA VAL A 66 -1.16 9.58 8.38
C VAL A 66 -1.09 10.26 7.02
N THR A 67 -1.72 11.42 6.89
CA THR A 67 -1.73 12.21 5.65
C THR A 67 -0.56 13.22 5.63
N ALA A 68 -0.33 13.86 4.47
CA ALA A 68 0.82 14.76 4.28
C ALA A 68 0.79 16.01 5.18
N ASP A 69 -0.40 16.36 5.68
CA ASP A 69 -0.67 17.41 6.68
C ASP A 69 -0.38 16.97 8.13
N LEU A 70 0.23 15.79 8.32
CA LEU A 70 0.53 15.20 9.64
C LEU A 70 -0.72 14.87 10.47
N THR A 71 -1.90 14.80 9.84
CA THR A 71 -3.14 14.40 10.52
C THR A 71 -3.44 12.91 10.30
N LEU A 72 -4.31 12.36 11.16
CA LEU A 72 -4.75 10.97 11.08
C LEU A 72 -6.12 10.89 10.39
N SER A 73 -6.15 10.28 9.20
CA SER A 73 -7.36 10.05 8.42
C SER A 73 -7.85 8.62 8.59
N GLU A 74 -9.09 8.44 9.06
CA GLU A 74 -9.73 7.12 9.11
C GLU A 74 -10.54 6.82 7.84
N ARG A 75 -10.35 5.62 7.27
CA ARG A 75 -11.10 5.16 6.10
C ARG A 75 -11.67 3.76 6.31
N LYS A 76 -12.91 3.54 5.89
CA LYS A 76 -13.53 2.20 5.88
C LYS A 76 -13.07 1.44 4.63
N VAL A 77 -12.40 0.33 4.83
CA VAL A 77 -11.76 -0.47 3.77
C VAL A 77 -12.24 -1.92 3.82
N ASN A 78 -12.39 -2.54 2.64
CA ASN A 78 -12.80 -3.94 2.51
C ASN A 78 -11.60 -4.89 2.46
N PHE A 79 -11.71 -6.01 3.17
CA PHE A 79 -10.69 -7.04 3.23
C PHE A 79 -11.30 -8.44 3.20
N CYS A 80 -10.51 -9.42 2.76
CA CYS A 80 -10.84 -10.85 2.91
C CYS A 80 -10.46 -11.35 4.30
N THR A 81 -11.07 -12.46 4.71
CA THR A 81 -10.76 -13.16 5.98
C THR A 81 -9.29 -13.55 6.08
N ALA A 82 -8.71 -14.11 5.02
CA ALA A 82 -7.32 -14.57 5.00
C ALA A 82 -6.33 -13.42 5.28
N CYS A 83 -6.48 -12.27 4.62
CA CYS A 83 -5.61 -11.12 4.86
C CYS A 83 -5.76 -10.56 6.29
N LEU A 84 -6.97 -10.60 6.87
CA LEU A 84 -7.19 -10.22 8.26
C LEU A 84 -6.47 -11.15 9.23
N ALA A 85 -6.61 -12.46 9.03
CA ALA A 85 -5.97 -13.47 9.86
C ALA A 85 -4.44 -13.33 9.81
N GLU A 86 -3.88 -13.24 8.60
CA GLU A 86 -2.44 -13.12 8.40
C GLU A 86 -1.88 -11.83 9.03
N ALA A 87 -2.58 -10.70 8.88
CA ALA A 87 -2.20 -9.46 9.55
C ALA A 87 -2.30 -9.55 11.08
N SER A 88 -3.20 -10.39 11.60
CA SER A 88 -3.38 -10.59 13.04
C SER A 88 -2.26 -11.41 13.65
N ILE A 89 -1.70 -12.38 12.92
CA ILE A 89 -0.57 -13.21 13.38
C ILE A 89 0.81 -12.65 13.03
N SER A 90 0.89 -11.60 12.19
CA SER A 90 2.16 -10.95 11.85
C SER A 90 2.85 -10.33 13.08
N SER A 91 4.18 -10.40 13.12
CA SER A 91 4.99 -9.82 14.20
C SER A 91 4.85 -8.29 14.24
N ALA A 92 4.41 -7.77 15.39
CA ALA A 92 4.28 -6.33 15.59
C ALA A 92 5.65 -5.64 15.67
N VAL A 93 6.65 -6.33 16.25
CA VAL A 93 8.01 -5.82 16.41
C VAL A 93 8.67 -5.61 15.05
N GLU A 94 8.64 -6.63 14.19
CA GLU A 94 9.20 -6.54 12.84
C GLU A 94 8.57 -5.41 12.02
N ILE A 95 7.25 -5.31 12.08
CA ILE A 95 6.51 -4.25 11.37
C ILE A 95 6.89 -2.86 11.90
N ALA A 96 7.04 -2.71 13.21
CA ALA A 96 7.44 -1.44 13.82
C ALA A 96 8.87 -1.06 13.43
N SER A 97 9.82 -2.00 13.54
CA SER A 97 11.21 -1.82 13.15
C SER A 97 11.33 -1.38 11.69
N TYR A 98 10.66 -2.08 10.78
CA TYR A 98 10.64 -1.73 9.37
C TYR A 98 10.11 -0.31 9.12
N GLN A 99 9.03 0.08 9.80
CA GLN A 99 8.46 1.42 9.64
C GLN A 99 9.37 2.51 10.19
N ILE A 100 10.01 2.29 11.34
CA ILE A 100 10.96 3.24 11.91
C ILE A 100 12.13 3.46 10.93
N MET A 101 12.67 2.38 10.38
CA MET A 101 13.76 2.45 9.40
C MET A 101 13.32 3.19 8.12
N GLU A 102 12.16 2.84 7.56
CA GLU A 102 11.63 3.45 6.35
C GLU A 102 11.30 4.94 6.53
N ASN A 103 10.71 5.31 7.66
CA ASN A 103 10.46 6.72 8.00
C ASN A 103 11.78 7.48 8.23
N GLY A 104 12.76 6.86 8.91
CA GLY A 104 14.08 7.45 9.10
C GLY A 104 14.81 7.72 7.78
N ARG A 105 14.66 6.83 6.79
CA ARG A 105 15.16 7.03 5.41
C ARG A 105 14.48 8.21 4.73
N LYS A 106 13.15 8.30 4.81
CA LYS A 106 12.36 9.39 4.19
C LYS A 106 12.64 10.76 4.81
N SER A 107 12.88 10.82 6.10
CA SER A 107 13.22 12.06 6.82
C SER A 107 14.69 12.45 6.69
N GLY A 108 15.54 11.66 6.01
CA GLY A 108 16.97 11.91 5.91
C GLY A 108 17.76 11.70 7.22
N ILE A 109 17.09 11.26 8.29
CA ILE A 109 17.70 10.95 9.60
C ILE A 109 18.62 9.74 9.48
N ILE A 110 18.21 8.75 8.70
CA ILE A 110 19.02 7.57 8.39
C ILE A 110 19.65 7.78 7.01
N ARG A 111 20.92 8.18 6.98
CA ARG A 111 21.71 8.23 5.75
C ARG A 111 21.92 6.81 5.23
N SER A 112 21.47 6.55 4.00
CA SER A 112 21.87 5.34 3.29
C SER A 112 23.37 5.45 3.00
N MET A 113 24.17 4.48 3.44
CA MET A 113 25.50 4.29 2.87
C MET A 113 25.34 3.72 1.47
N THR A 114 25.06 4.59 0.49
CA THR A 114 25.20 4.25 -0.92
C THR A 114 26.66 4.45 -1.29
N SER A 115 27.40 3.36 -1.46
CA SER A 115 28.68 3.36 -2.19
C SER A 115 28.41 3.93 -3.58
N HIS A 116 28.83 5.18 -3.78
CA HIS A 116 28.64 5.94 -5.00
C HIS A 116 29.79 5.59 -5.96
N SER A 117 29.50 4.79 -6.98
CA SER A 117 30.21 4.93 -8.24
C SER A 117 29.68 6.21 -8.90
N SER A 118 30.50 7.24 -8.89
CA SER A 118 30.21 8.56 -9.46
C SER A 118 29.82 8.45 -10.95
N SER A 119 28.67 8.98 -11.32
CA SER A 119 28.42 9.40 -12.70
C SER A 119 27.79 10.78 -12.66
N SER A 120 28.64 11.80 -12.87
CA SER A 120 28.25 13.19 -13.01
C SER A 120 27.70 13.40 -14.43
N SER A 121 26.50 13.96 -14.54
CA SER A 121 26.00 14.57 -15.77
C SER A 121 24.99 15.64 -15.38
N ASP A 122 25.50 16.79 -14.94
CA ASP A 122 24.72 18.00 -14.74
C ASP A 122 24.70 18.77 -16.07
N MET A 123 23.54 18.84 -16.72
CA MET A 123 23.31 19.62 -17.92
C MET A 123 22.34 20.76 -17.60
N THR A 124 22.81 21.97 -17.89
CA THR A 124 22.07 23.21 -18.17
C THR A 124 21.41 23.95 -17.00
N GLN A 125 21.96 25.11 -16.63
CA GLN A 125 21.42 26.45 -16.93
C GLN A 125 22.12 27.50 -16.05
N LEU A 126 23.04 28.29 -16.62
CA LEU A 126 23.16 29.69 -16.21
C LEU A 126 23.62 30.53 -17.42
N SER A 127 22.63 31.14 -18.06
CA SER A 127 22.85 32.24 -19.00
C SER A 127 23.08 33.54 -18.22
N LYS A 128 23.89 34.42 -18.84
CA LYS A 128 24.02 35.89 -18.68
C LYS A 128 24.95 36.46 -17.59
N MET A 129 26.00 37.16 -18.06
CA MET A 129 26.25 38.62 -17.96
C MET A 129 27.72 38.86 -18.38
N SER A 130 28.02 39.25 -19.62
CA SER A 130 28.15 40.65 -20.12
C SER A 130 28.98 41.57 -19.23
N MET A 131 30.29 41.68 -19.50
CA MET A 131 31.00 42.87 -19.98
C MET A 131 32.44 42.50 -20.34
#